data_AF-A0AAD9AHK2-F1
#
_entry.id   AF-A0AAD9AHK2-F1
#
_cell.length_a   1.000
_cell.length_b   1.000
_cell.length_c   1.000
_cell.angle_alpha   90.00
_cell.angle_beta   90.00
_cell.angle_gamma   90.00
#
_symmetry.space_group_name_H-M   'P 1'
#
loop_
_entity.id
_entity.type
_entity.pdbx_description
1 polymer ?
#
loop_
_entity_poly.entity_id
_entity_poly.type
_entity_poly.pdbx_seq_one_letter_code
_entity_poly.pdbx_strand_id
1 'polypeptide(L)'
;MADSKPPTPPEATPPAPSATTPPSKPTPTSTTTTAAPGPSVAEAYKAPKPNPVWQMLGMRGPPKRLPSRNWMIFLSLTAAFSSAVIYDKREKKRATARWARAVAPLAAEPIANPSQLPRRLTVLIEAPPGDGLRVAQDHFLEYVKPILAASGLDWEFVQGRQQGDVRAAVAEKIRRRRSREERPDVELLPTEENLRDAMRQKNGVPEYDGPGGDIVIGRHAWKEYIRGLHEGWLGPLDPPPKPEEDKAPKPDDTTAAATTDGETPKKEEEQPKPEEEEKKPARPPQPIPHNTTAD
;
A
#
# COMPACT_ATOMS: atom_id res chain seq x y z
N MET A 1 53.32 -8.16 20.95
CA MET A 1 53.09 -8.14 22.41
C MET A 1 51.62 -7.85 22.61
N ALA A 2 50.84 -8.92 22.80
CA ALA A 2 50.08 -9.22 24.02
C ALA A 2 48.80 -8.37 24.10
N ASP A 3 47.67 -8.87 23.63
CA ASP A 3 46.70 -9.75 24.33
C ASP A 3 45.89 -9.03 25.41
N SER A 4 44.56 -9.07 25.29
CA SER A 4 43.67 -9.69 26.30
C SER A 4 42.19 -9.36 26.05
N LYS A 5 41.48 -10.37 25.53
CA LYS A 5 40.01 -10.48 25.51
C LYS A 5 39.59 -11.31 26.75
N PRO A 6 38.57 -10.93 27.52
CA PRO A 6 38.11 -11.75 28.65
C PRO A 6 37.18 -12.89 28.20
N PRO A 7 37.19 -14.05 28.90
CA PRO A 7 36.51 -15.27 28.49
C PRO A 7 35.06 -15.42 29.00
N THR A 8 34.26 -16.14 28.22
CA THR A 8 32.93 -16.67 28.52
C THR A 8 33.01 -18.02 29.25
N PRO A 9 32.09 -18.34 30.19
CA PRO A 9 32.03 -19.65 30.86
C PRO A 9 31.37 -20.74 29.99
N PRO A 10 31.72 -22.04 30.17
CA PRO A 10 31.39 -23.09 29.22
C PRO A 10 30.03 -23.78 29.45
N GLU A 11 29.48 -24.18 28.31
CA GLU A 11 28.34 -25.05 28.03
C GLU A 11 28.63 -26.49 28.47
N ALA A 12 27.65 -27.13 29.14
CA ALA A 12 27.70 -28.53 29.56
C ALA A 12 26.76 -29.38 28.70
N THR A 13 27.33 -30.30 27.94
CA THR A 13 26.66 -31.29 27.09
C THR A 13 26.49 -32.62 27.88
N PRO A 14 25.44 -33.42 27.62
CA PRO A 14 24.89 -34.40 28.57
C PRO A 14 25.42 -35.82 28.34
N PRO A 15 25.24 -36.75 29.31
CA PRO A 15 25.24 -38.17 29.03
C PRO A 15 23.83 -38.80 29.10
N ALA A 16 23.51 -39.62 28.11
CA ALA A 16 22.41 -40.59 28.09
C ALA A 16 22.95 -42.01 28.43
N PRO A 17 22.16 -43.10 28.32
CA PRO A 17 21.16 -43.55 29.28
C PRO A 17 21.48 -44.98 29.81
N SER A 18 21.06 -45.31 31.03
CA SER A 18 21.09 -46.70 31.54
C SER A 18 19.72 -47.11 32.07
N ALA A 19 19.12 -48.10 31.40
CA ALA A 19 17.91 -48.78 31.80
C ALA A 19 18.20 -49.83 32.89
N THR A 20 17.35 -49.96 33.91
CA THR A 20 17.00 -51.24 34.58
C THR A 20 15.68 -51.06 35.34
N THR A 21 14.81 -52.05 35.22
CA THR A 21 13.40 -52.14 35.65
C THR A 21 13.24 -52.51 37.15
N PRO A 22 12.01 -52.76 37.68
CA PRO A 22 11.41 -52.09 38.85
C PRO A 22 11.53 -52.90 40.16
N PRO A 23 11.00 -52.40 41.30
CA PRO A 23 9.84 -53.10 41.87
C PRO A 23 8.81 -52.26 42.65
N SER A 24 7.60 -52.81 42.68
CA SER A 24 6.62 -52.85 43.77
C SER A 24 6.01 -51.57 44.40
N LYS A 25 4.72 -51.43 44.08
CA LYS A 25 3.61 -50.82 44.82
C LYS A 25 3.66 -51.12 46.34
N PRO A 26 3.19 -50.19 47.21
CA PRO A 26 1.92 -50.49 47.88
C PRO A 26 0.95 -49.29 47.99
N THR A 27 -0.31 -49.66 47.87
CA THR A 27 -1.56 -48.93 48.11
C THR A 27 -1.63 -48.30 49.51
N PRO A 28 -2.12 -47.07 49.69
CA PRO A 28 -2.64 -46.63 50.98
C PRO A 28 -4.12 -47.00 51.10
N THR A 29 -4.38 -47.89 52.06
CA THR A 29 -5.67 -48.34 52.55
C THR A 29 -6.55 -47.17 53.00
N SER A 30 -7.73 -47.09 52.41
CA SER A 30 -8.86 -46.29 52.90
C SER A 30 -9.32 -46.85 54.25
N THR A 31 -9.05 -46.10 55.33
CA THR A 31 -9.69 -46.37 56.63
C THR A 31 -10.86 -45.40 56.77
N THR A 32 -12.06 -45.93 56.53
CA THR A 32 -13.33 -45.35 56.97
C THR A 32 -13.40 -45.43 58.49
N THR A 33 -13.33 -44.28 59.15
CA THR A 33 -13.81 -44.13 60.52
C THR A 33 -14.99 -43.18 60.51
N THR A 34 -16.17 -43.78 60.68
CA THR A 34 -17.44 -43.12 60.95
C THR A 34 -17.34 -42.37 62.29
N ALA A 35 -17.46 -41.05 62.26
CA ALA A 35 -17.70 -40.21 63.42
C ALA A 35 -18.98 -39.41 63.21
N ALA A 36 -19.83 -39.42 64.24
CA ALA A 36 -21.17 -38.83 64.29
C ALA A 36 -21.18 -37.29 64.08
N PRO A 37 -22.32 -36.70 63.66
CA PRO A 37 -22.36 -35.32 63.19
C PRO A 37 -22.40 -34.33 64.36
N GLY A 38 -21.36 -33.50 64.48
CA GLY A 38 -21.43 -32.22 65.18
C GLY A 38 -21.99 -31.13 64.24
N PRO A 39 -22.74 -30.14 64.75
CA PRO A 39 -23.40 -29.15 63.90
C PRO A 39 -22.37 -28.19 63.30
N SER A 40 -22.07 -28.34 61.99
CA SER A 40 -21.16 -27.44 61.28
C SER A 40 -21.94 -26.44 60.42
N VAL A 41 -22.03 -25.21 60.91
CA VAL A 41 -21.88 -23.91 60.21
C VAL A 41 -22.42 -23.76 58.77
N ALA A 42 -23.50 -24.47 58.39
CA ALA A 42 -24.08 -24.40 57.05
C ALA A 42 -25.10 -23.26 56.88
N GLU A 43 -25.43 -22.53 57.94
CA GLU A 43 -26.41 -21.44 57.89
C GLU A 43 -25.79 -20.10 58.29
N ALA A 44 -25.05 -19.46 57.37
CA ALA A 44 -25.00 -17.99 57.25
C ALA A 44 -24.00 -17.54 56.18
N TYR A 45 -24.28 -17.81 54.91
CA TYR A 45 -23.77 -16.94 53.83
C TYR A 45 -24.95 -16.43 53.02
N LYS A 46 -25.64 -15.42 53.56
CA LYS A 46 -26.64 -14.66 52.80
C LYS A 46 -25.89 -13.80 51.79
N ALA A 47 -25.92 -14.20 50.51
CA ALA A 47 -25.35 -13.40 49.43
C ALA A 47 -25.95 -11.97 49.45
N PRO A 48 -25.13 -10.91 49.32
CA PRO A 48 -25.62 -9.54 49.40
C PRO A 48 -26.64 -9.25 48.30
N LYS A 49 -27.73 -8.55 48.68
CA LYS A 49 -28.77 -8.09 47.75
C LYS A 49 -28.13 -7.16 46.70
N PRO A 50 -28.39 -7.33 45.40
CA PRO A 50 -27.79 -6.49 44.36
C PRO A 50 -28.26 -5.04 44.47
N ASN A 51 -27.36 -4.09 44.21
CA ASN A 51 -27.61 -2.66 44.34
C ASN A 51 -28.82 -2.18 43.50
N PRO A 52 -29.76 -1.42 44.08
CA PRO A 52 -31.04 -1.05 43.46
C PRO A 52 -30.89 -0.12 42.25
N VAL A 53 -29.81 0.67 42.20
CA VAL A 53 -29.52 1.61 41.10
C VAL A 53 -29.39 0.90 39.75
N TRP A 54 -28.85 -0.32 39.74
CA TRP A 54 -28.66 -1.09 38.51
C TRP A 54 -29.99 -1.62 37.96
N GLN A 55 -30.92 -1.95 38.84
CA GLN A 55 -32.25 -2.45 38.46
C GLN A 55 -33.12 -1.32 37.88
N MET A 56 -33.00 -0.10 38.40
CA MET A 56 -33.73 1.06 37.89
C MET A 56 -33.25 1.51 36.51
N LEU A 57 -31.99 1.24 36.14
CA LEU A 57 -31.44 1.51 34.81
C LEU A 57 -31.80 0.42 33.77
N GLY A 58 -32.64 -0.57 34.13
CA GLY A 58 -32.99 -1.71 33.24
C GLY A 58 -31.83 -2.69 33.01
N MET A 59 -30.68 -2.44 33.62
CA MET A 59 -29.49 -3.26 33.52
C MET A 59 -29.54 -4.33 34.62
N ARG A 60 -30.04 -5.51 34.28
CA ARG A 60 -29.76 -6.72 35.05
C ARG A 60 -28.23 -6.83 35.09
N GLY A 61 -27.64 -6.56 36.26
CA GLY A 61 -26.18 -6.39 36.43
C GLY A 61 -25.34 -7.53 35.84
N PRO A 62 -24.02 -7.37 35.73
CA PRO A 62 -23.16 -8.35 35.07
C PRO A 62 -23.41 -9.76 35.64
N PRO A 63 -23.42 -10.80 34.79
CA PRO A 63 -23.77 -12.15 35.22
C PRO A 63 -22.89 -12.56 36.40
N LYS A 64 -23.52 -12.91 37.53
CA LYS A 64 -22.82 -13.30 38.78
C LYS A 64 -21.97 -14.57 38.64
N ARG A 65 -22.12 -15.31 37.55
CA ARG A 65 -21.34 -16.53 37.24
C ARG A 65 -20.37 -16.18 36.12
N LEU A 66 -19.08 -16.46 36.37
CA LEU A 66 -18.07 -16.37 35.33
C LEU A 66 -18.47 -17.29 34.17
N PRO A 67 -18.21 -16.86 32.93
CA PRO A 67 -18.42 -17.73 31.78
C PRO A 67 -17.59 -19.02 31.91
N SER A 68 -18.03 -20.09 31.25
CA SER A 68 -17.35 -21.40 31.34
C SER A 68 -15.88 -21.31 30.88
N ARG A 69 -15.04 -22.28 31.29
CA ARG A 69 -13.59 -22.30 30.96
C ARG A 69 -13.32 -22.09 29.47
N ASN A 70 -14.03 -22.81 28.60
CA ASN A 70 -13.85 -22.69 27.15
C ASN A 70 -14.24 -21.31 26.63
N TRP A 71 -15.26 -20.69 27.24
CA TRP A 71 -15.73 -19.37 26.86
C TRP A 71 -14.79 -18.27 27.36
N MET A 72 -14.18 -18.42 28.54
CA MET A 72 -13.08 -17.55 28.99
C MET A 72 -11.85 -17.65 28.10
N ILE A 73 -11.46 -18.87 27.70
CA ILE A 73 -10.33 -19.08 26.77
C ILE A 73 -10.65 -18.37 25.44
N PHE A 74 -11.83 -18.60 24.88
CA PHE A 74 -12.27 -17.96 23.65
C PHE A 74 -12.27 -16.42 23.76
N LEU A 75 -12.85 -15.86 24.81
CA LEU A 75 -12.86 -14.41 25.03
C LEU A 75 -11.45 -13.86 25.22
N SER A 76 -10.58 -14.54 25.97
CA SER A 76 -9.21 -14.07 26.19
C SER A 76 -8.40 -14.06 24.89
N LEU A 77 -8.53 -15.08 24.04
CA LEU A 77 -7.81 -15.16 22.76
C LEU A 77 -8.34 -14.13 21.76
N THR A 78 -9.66 -14.00 21.62
CA THR A 78 -10.27 -13.02 20.73
C THR A 78 -10.04 -11.58 21.21
N ALA A 79 -10.11 -11.32 22.52
CA ALA A 79 -9.76 -10.02 23.10
C ALA A 79 -8.27 -9.70 22.93
N ALA A 80 -7.37 -10.66 23.17
CA ALA A 80 -5.94 -10.46 22.97
C ALA A 80 -5.64 -10.12 21.51
N PHE A 81 -6.15 -10.91 20.55
CA PHE A 81 -5.95 -10.67 19.12
C PHE A 81 -6.54 -9.32 18.67
N SER A 82 -7.79 -9.03 19.02
CA SER A 82 -8.43 -7.76 18.66
C SER A 82 -7.72 -6.55 19.29
N SER A 83 -7.28 -6.66 20.55
CA SER A 83 -6.52 -5.61 21.22
C SER A 83 -5.18 -5.36 20.54
N ALA A 84 -4.48 -6.40 20.07
CA ALA A 84 -3.23 -6.27 19.34
C ALA A 84 -3.43 -5.52 18.01
N VAL A 85 -4.48 -5.85 17.25
CA VAL A 85 -4.80 -5.16 15.98
C VAL A 85 -5.19 -3.70 16.22
N ILE A 86 -5.98 -3.42 17.26
CA ILE A 86 -6.37 -2.05 17.62
C ILE A 86 -5.15 -1.25 18.08
N TYR A 87 -4.27 -1.86 18.86
CA TYR A 87 -3.04 -1.24 19.33
C TYR A 87 -2.14 -0.85 18.15
N ASP A 88 -1.91 -1.77 17.21
CA ASP A 88 -1.09 -1.50 16.03
C ASP A 88 -1.67 -0.35 15.17
N LYS A 89 -2.97 -0.36 14.90
CA LYS A 89 -3.65 0.74 14.19
C LYS A 89 -3.55 2.07 14.94
N ARG A 90 -3.57 2.06 16.28
CA ARG A 90 -3.41 3.26 17.10
C ARG A 90 -1.98 3.79 17.05
N GLU A 91 -0.99 2.92 17.12
CA GLU A 91 0.43 3.30 17.02
C GLU A 91 0.76 3.81 15.62
N LYS A 92 0.26 3.16 14.57
CA LYS A 92 0.34 3.68 13.19
C LYS A 92 -0.17 5.11 13.08
N LYS A 93 -1.37 5.39 13.62
CA LYS A 93 -1.96 6.75 13.63
C LYS A 93 -1.16 7.74 14.47
N ARG A 94 -0.58 7.31 15.59
CA ARG A 94 0.28 8.15 16.43
C ARG A 94 1.57 8.52 15.71
N ALA A 95 2.19 7.56 15.04
CA ALA A 95 3.41 7.76 14.26
C ALA A 95 3.16 8.73 13.10
N THR A 96 2.10 8.53 12.30
CA THR A 96 1.76 9.44 11.20
C THR A 96 1.40 10.83 11.71
N ALA A 97 0.64 10.94 12.81
CA ALA A 97 0.32 12.23 13.41
C ALA A 97 1.55 12.97 13.96
N ARG A 98 2.57 12.25 14.45
CA ARG A 98 3.84 12.87 14.88
C ARG A 98 4.51 13.58 13.71
N TRP A 99 4.64 12.90 12.56
CA TRP A 99 5.27 13.48 11.37
C TRP A 99 4.42 14.57 10.74
N ALA A 100 3.10 14.37 10.65
CA ALA A 100 2.18 15.40 10.17
C ALA A 100 2.29 16.69 11.00
N ARG A 101 2.36 16.59 12.33
CA ARG A 101 2.57 17.77 13.20
C ARG A 101 3.93 18.43 13.01
N ALA A 102 4.98 17.65 12.76
CA ALA A 102 6.31 18.20 12.52
C ALA A 102 6.37 19.04 11.24
N VAL A 103 5.57 18.65 10.25
CA VAL A 103 5.54 19.26 8.91
C VAL A 103 4.46 20.36 8.78
N ALA A 104 3.43 20.33 9.63
CA ALA A 104 2.33 21.30 9.64
C ALA A 104 2.73 22.79 9.62
N PRO A 105 3.83 23.23 10.28
CA PRO A 105 4.24 24.64 10.22
C PRO A 105 4.59 25.12 8.81
N LEU A 106 5.04 24.23 7.92
CA LEU A 106 5.40 24.59 6.54
C LEU A 106 4.17 25.03 5.71
N ALA A 107 2.98 24.57 6.07
CA ALA A 107 1.74 24.96 5.39
C ALA A 107 1.31 26.40 5.69
N ALA A 108 1.79 26.97 6.81
CA ALA A 108 1.45 28.31 7.24
C ALA A 108 2.43 29.38 6.73
N GLU A 109 3.52 28.97 6.08
CA GLU A 109 4.51 29.89 5.54
C GLU A 109 3.90 30.65 4.34
N PRO A 110 3.86 32.01 4.40
CA PRO A 110 3.30 32.79 3.31
C PRO A 110 4.23 32.77 2.10
N ILE A 111 3.64 32.65 0.91
CA ILE A 111 4.37 32.75 -0.35
C ILE A 111 4.70 34.23 -0.61
N ALA A 112 5.93 34.52 -1.06
CA ALA A 112 6.42 35.87 -1.24
C ALA A 112 5.64 36.68 -2.29
N ASN A 113 5.22 36.04 -3.38
CA ASN A 113 4.48 36.67 -4.47
C ASN A 113 3.07 36.05 -4.58
N PRO A 114 1.98 36.85 -4.60
CA PRO A 114 0.61 36.36 -4.74
C PRO A 114 0.34 35.53 -6.00
N SER A 115 1.08 35.78 -7.08
CA SER A 115 0.95 35.03 -8.34
C SER A 115 1.82 33.78 -8.38
N GLN A 116 2.74 33.60 -7.43
CA GLN A 116 3.62 32.45 -7.39
C GLN A 116 2.88 31.21 -6.89
N LEU A 117 3.11 30.09 -7.57
CA LEU A 117 2.54 28.81 -7.17
C LEU A 117 3.39 28.17 -6.06
N PRO A 118 2.75 27.45 -5.12
CA PRO A 118 3.47 26.71 -4.10
C PRO A 118 4.34 25.62 -4.73
N ARG A 119 5.30 25.13 -3.95
CA ARG A 119 6.17 24.03 -4.35
C ARG A 119 5.33 22.79 -4.70
N ARG A 120 5.52 22.26 -5.92
CA ARG A 120 4.93 20.99 -6.39
C ARG A 120 5.94 19.86 -6.28
N LEU A 121 5.52 18.72 -5.72
CA LEU A 121 6.33 17.50 -5.64
C LEU A 121 5.94 16.49 -6.71
N THR A 122 6.88 15.69 -7.19
CA THR A 122 6.58 14.54 -8.04
C THR A 122 6.72 13.26 -7.23
N VAL A 123 5.64 12.48 -7.13
CA VAL A 123 5.62 11.19 -6.44
C VAL A 123 5.64 10.08 -7.48
N LEU A 124 6.70 9.27 -7.45
CA LEU A 124 6.90 8.15 -8.35
C LEU A 124 6.51 6.85 -7.64
N ILE A 125 5.54 6.14 -8.22
CA ILE A 125 4.99 4.91 -7.67
C ILE A 125 4.99 3.84 -8.76
N GLU A 126 5.55 2.68 -8.46
CA GLU A 126 5.53 1.51 -9.33
C GLU A 126 4.82 0.36 -8.63
N ALA A 127 4.20 -0.53 -9.41
CA ALA A 127 3.72 -1.80 -8.88
C ALA A 127 4.90 -2.61 -8.29
N PRO A 128 4.75 -3.21 -7.09
CA PRO A 128 5.74 -4.18 -6.61
C PRO A 128 5.76 -5.40 -7.55
N PRO A 129 6.90 -6.10 -7.70
CA PRO A 129 7.01 -7.23 -8.61
C PRO A 129 6.06 -8.35 -8.19
N GLY A 130 5.28 -8.88 -9.14
CA GLY A 130 4.31 -9.94 -8.89
C GLY A 130 3.02 -9.50 -8.21
N ASP A 131 2.83 -8.19 -7.98
CA ASP A 131 1.64 -7.61 -7.39
C ASP A 131 1.16 -6.41 -8.24
N GLY A 132 -0.01 -5.86 -7.91
CA GLY A 132 -0.59 -4.72 -8.60
C GLY A 132 -0.15 -3.37 -8.05
N LEU A 133 -0.41 -2.32 -8.83
CA LEU A 133 -0.20 -0.91 -8.43
C LEU A 133 -1.00 -0.52 -7.17
N ARG A 134 -2.07 -1.26 -6.85
CA ARG A 134 -2.97 -0.98 -5.72
C ARG A 134 -2.23 -0.98 -4.38
N VAL A 135 -1.34 -1.94 -4.14
CA VAL A 135 -0.61 -2.05 -2.87
C VAL A 135 0.33 -0.86 -2.67
N ALA A 136 0.96 -0.39 -3.74
CA ALA A 136 1.79 0.80 -3.68
C ALA A 136 0.97 2.08 -3.48
N GLN A 137 -0.21 2.17 -4.09
CA GLN A 137 -1.17 3.26 -3.85
C GLN A 137 -1.68 3.28 -2.41
N ASP A 138 -2.05 2.14 -1.86
CA ASP A 138 -2.52 2.02 -0.47
C ASP A 138 -1.42 2.42 0.50
N HIS A 139 -0.17 2.00 0.25
CA HIS A 139 0.99 2.44 1.04
C HIS A 139 1.19 3.96 1.00
N PHE A 140 1.03 4.59 -0.17
CA PHE A 140 1.07 6.05 -0.29
C PHE A 140 -0.07 6.71 0.50
N LEU A 141 -1.30 6.24 0.32
CA LEU A 141 -2.49 6.81 0.94
C LEU A 141 -2.44 6.72 2.46
N GLU A 142 -1.91 5.63 3.00
CA GLU A 142 -1.86 5.38 4.44
C GLU A 142 -0.72 6.12 5.14
N TYR A 143 0.48 6.17 4.54
CA TYR A 143 1.67 6.68 5.22
C TYR A 143 2.12 8.06 4.74
N VAL A 144 2.05 8.33 3.44
CA VAL A 144 2.66 9.53 2.84
C VAL A 144 1.64 10.66 2.67
N LYS A 145 0.46 10.36 2.13
CA LYS A 145 -0.62 11.34 1.93
C LYS A 145 -0.93 12.19 3.16
N PRO A 146 -1.13 11.66 4.39
CA PRO A 146 -1.45 12.50 5.54
C PRO A 146 -0.33 13.48 5.90
N ILE A 147 0.93 13.15 5.59
CA ILE A 147 2.08 14.03 5.85
C ILE A 147 2.13 15.15 4.82
N LEU A 148 1.98 14.83 3.53
CA LEU A 148 1.97 15.82 2.45
C LEU A 148 0.75 16.75 2.49
N ALA A 149 -0.41 16.21 2.89
CA ALA A 149 -1.62 17.00 3.10
C ALA A 149 -1.43 18.00 4.26
N ALA A 150 -0.69 17.61 5.30
CA ALA A 150 -0.39 18.51 6.42
C ALA A 150 0.64 19.59 6.04
N SER A 151 1.53 19.37 5.07
CA SER A 151 2.45 20.41 4.56
C SER A 151 1.80 21.45 3.66
N GLY A 152 0.58 21.20 3.14
CA GLY A 152 -0.04 22.08 2.15
C GLY A 152 0.71 22.10 0.80
N LEU A 153 1.42 21.03 0.47
CA LEU A 153 2.15 20.90 -0.79
C LEU A 153 1.30 20.14 -1.81
N ASP A 154 1.29 20.60 -3.04
CA ASP A 154 0.68 19.88 -4.15
C ASP A 154 1.62 18.78 -4.67
N TRP A 155 1.07 17.66 -5.11
CA TRP A 155 1.84 16.58 -5.68
C TRP A 155 1.24 16.05 -6.98
N GLU A 156 2.13 15.58 -7.85
CA GLU A 156 1.84 14.95 -9.12
C GLU A 156 2.30 13.51 -9.11
N PHE A 157 1.51 12.58 -9.66
CA PHE A 157 1.86 11.17 -9.68
C PHE A 157 2.42 10.76 -11.04
N VAL A 158 3.59 10.14 -11.01
CA VAL A 158 4.08 9.28 -12.09
C VAL A 158 3.83 7.85 -11.63
N GLN A 159 2.92 7.16 -12.32
CA GLN A 159 2.55 5.78 -11.99
C GLN A 159 3.15 4.85 -13.03
N GLY A 160 3.84 3.80 -12.59
CA GLY A 160 4.29 2.71 -13.45
C GLY A 160 3.43 1.47 -13.22
N ARG A 161 2.73 1.01 -14.25
CA ARG A 161 1.96 -0.23 -14.22
C ARG A 161 2.83 -1.43 -14.57
N GLN A 162 3.74 -1.22 -15.51
CA GLN A 162 4.70 -2.21 -15.98
C GLN A 162 6.13 -1.73 -15.73
N GLN A 163 7.06 -2.68 -15.75
CA GLN A 163 8.47 -2.42 -15.45
C GLN A 163 9.12 -1.60 -16.56
N GLY A 164 9.55 -0.38 -16.24
CA GLY A 164 10.24 0.58 -17.11
C GLY A 164 9.39 1.79 -17.47
N ASP A 165 8.11 1.82 -17.08
CA ASP A 165 7.22 2.98 -17.25
C ASP A 165 7.81 4.21 -16.56
N VAL A 166 8.26 4.02 -15.31
CA VAL A 166 8.82 5.09 -14.49
C VAL A 166 10.13 5.56 -15.11
N ARG A 167 10.97 4.64 -15.58
CA ARG A 167 12.22 4.96 -16.29
C ARG A 167 11.94 5.81 -17.53
N ALA A 168 11.00 5.39 -18.39
CA ALA A 168 10.67 6.08 -19.63
C ALA A 168 10.10 7.47 -19.34
N ALA A 169 9.15 7.58 -18.40
CA ALA A 169 8.55 8.85 -18.01
C ALA A 169 9.59 9.86 -17.47
N VAL A 170 10.51 9.41 -16.61
CA VAL A 170 11.59 10.27 -16.08
C VAL A 170 12.57 10.66 -17.18
N ALA A 171 12.98 9.71 -18.03
CA ALA A 171 13.91 9.99 -19.12
C ALA A 171 13.30 10.98 -20.13
N GLU A 172 12.02 10.81 -20.50
CA GLU A 172 11.30 11.70 -21.40
C GLU A 172 11.13 13.10 -20.80
N LYS A 173 10.80 13.20 -19.50
CA LYS A 173 10.72 14.49 -18.79
C LYS A 173 12.05 15.25 -18.85
N ILE A 174 13.18 14.57 -18.64
CA ILE A 174 14.52 15.18 -18.72
C ILE A 174 14.89 15.52 -20.17
N ARG A 175 14.67 14.61 -21.11
CA ARG A 175 14.92 14.84 -22.55
C ARG A 175 14.17 16.07 -23.03
N ARG A 176 12.88 16.19 -22.70
CA ARG A 176 12.06 17.33 -23.07
C ARG A 176 12.57 18.64 -22.49
N ARG A 177 13.00 18.64 -21.22
CA ARG A 177 13.62 19.84 -20.61
C ARG A 177 14.87 20.25 -21.39
N ARG A 178 15.75 19.29 -21.72
CA ARG A 178 16.97 19.55 -22.51
C ARG A 178 16.66 19.99 -23.95
N SER A 179 15.71 19.36 -24.63
CA SER A 179 15.29 19.73 -25.99
C SER A 179 14.84 21.18 -26.06
N ARG A 180 14.17 21.69 -25.01
CA ARG A 180 13.73 23.08 -24.94
C ARG A 180 14.90 24.08 -24.91
N GLU A 181 16.01 23.70 -24.29
CA GLU A 181 17.22 24.52 -24.19
C GLU A 181 18.12 24.38 -25.42
N GLU A 182 18.28 23.16 -25.95
CA GLU A 182 19.24 22.83 -27.01
C GLU A 182 18.65 22.92 -28.44
N ARG A 183 17.33 22.72 -28.60
CA ARG A 183 16.63 22.71 -29.90
C ARG A 183 15.26 23.38 -29.81
N PRO A 184 15.20 24.72 -29.69
CA PRO A 184 13.93 25.44 -29.61
C PRO A 184 13.07 25.31 -30.88
N ASP A 185 13.68 24.96 -32.02
CA ASP A 185 13.01 24.88 -33.33
C ASP A 185 12.21 23.59 -33.55
N VAL A 186 12.46 22.54 -32.75
CA VAL A 186 11.73 21.27 -32.86
C VAL A 186 10.55 21.31 -31.90
N GLU A 187 9.36 21.61 -32.45
CA GLU A 187 8.11 21.64 -31.69
C GLU A 187 7.74 20.21 -31.25
N LEU A 188 8.16 19.85 -30.04
CA LEU A 188 7.74 18.59 -29.41
C LEU A 188 6.22 18.60 -29.24
N LEU A 189 5.59 17.43 -29.43
CA LEU A 189 4.15 17.26 -29.25
C LEU A 189 3.69 17.90 -27.93
N PRO A 190 2.67 18.77 -27.92
CA PRO A 190 2.26 19.47 -26.72
C PRO A 190 1.59 18.48 -25.75
N THR A 191 2.30 18.10 -24.68
CA THR A 191 1.64 17.48 -23.52
C THR A 191 0.90 18.57 -22.73
N GLU A 192 -0.13 18.19 -21.98
CA GLU A 192 -0.88 19.15 -21.16
C GLU A 192 0.00 19.96 -20.20
N GLU A 193 1.08 19.37 -19.68
CA GLU A 193 2.07 20.06 -18.86
C GLU A 193 2.74 21.22 -19.63
N ASN A 194 3.19 20.96 -20.87
CA ASN A 194 3.81 21.98 -21.71
C ASN A 194 2.85 23.12 -22.03
N LEU A 195 1.58 22.81 -22.31
CA LEU A 195 0.57 23.83 -22.58
C LEU A 195 0.33 24.71 -21.35
N ARG A 196 0.25 24.09 -20.16
CA ARG A 196 0.10 24.81 -18.88
C ARG A 196 1.32 25.69 -18.60
N ASP A 197 2.53 25.19 -18.83
CA ASP A 197 3.76 25.93 -18.58
C ASP A 197 3.97 27.06 -19.60
N ALA A 198 3.63 26.83 -20.87
CA ALA A 198 3.67 27.88 -21.89
C ALA A 198 2.65 28.99 -21.60
N MET A 199 1.43 28.65 -21.15
CA MET A 199 0.47 29.66 -20.70
C MET A 199 0.97 30.40 -19.46
N ARG A 200 1.62 29.70 -18.52
CA ARG A 200 2.19 30.30 -17.31
C ARG A 200 3.27 31.33 -17.64
N GLN A 201 4.17 30.98 -18.56
CA GLN A 201 5.22 31.88 -19.02
C GLN A 201 4.65 33.09 -19.75
N LYS A 202 3.62 32.90 -20.59
CA LYS A 202 2.89 34.01 -21.22
C LYS A 202 2.26 34.95 -20.19
N ASN A 203 1.78 34.40 -19.08
CA ASN A 203 1.17 35.16 -17.99
C ASN A 203 2.19 35.75 -16.99
N GLY A 204 3.50 35.53 -17.20
CA GLY A 204 4.56 36.07 -16.33
C GLY A 204 4.53 35.54 -14.89
N VAL A 205 3.92 34.36 -14.67
CA VAL A 205 3.85 33.76 -13.34
C VAL A 205 5.22 33.15 -13.00
N PRO A 206 5.88 33.60 -11.91
CA PRO A 206 7.19 33.09 -11.54
C PRO A 206 7.12 31.61 -11.13
N GLU A 207 8.08 30.82 -11.60
CA GLU A 207 8.27 29.45 -11.13
C GLU A 207 8.81 29.45 -9.69
N TYR A 208 8.66 28.32 -9.02
CA TYR A 208 9.19 28.15 -7.66
C TYR A 208 10.72 28.08 -7.72
N ASP A 209 11.40 29.05 -7.11
CA ASP A 209 12.87 29.25 -7.14
C ASP A 209 13.64 28.29 -6.19
N GLY A 210 12.92 27.56 -5.33
CA GLY A 210 13.54 26.62 -4.40
C GLY A 210 13.84 25.25 -5.03
N PRO A 211 14.58 24.38 -4.32
CA PRO A 211 14.83 23.02 -4.77
C PRO A 211 13.51 22.27 -4.93
N GLY A 212 13.31 21.65 -6.10
CA GLY A 212 12.24 20.69 -6.33
C GLY A 212 12.32 19.48 -5.39
N GLY A 213 11.36 18.56 -5.47
CA GLY A 213 11.39 17.35 -4.67
C GLY A 213 10.70 16.19 -5.35
N ASP A 214 11.44 15.10 -5.53
CA ASP A 214 10.94 13.84 -6.04
C ASP A 214 10.86 12.84 -4.88
N ILE A 215 9.69 12.24 -4.69
CA ILE A 215 9.47 11.16 -3.70
C ILE A 215 9.31 9.86 -4.45
N VAL A 216 10.26 8.95 -4.28
CA VAL A 216 10.24 7.64 -4.93
C VAL A 216 9.80 6.57 -3.92
N ILE A 217 8.75 5.83 -4.27
CA ILE A 217 8.18 4.81 -3.38
C ILE A 217 8.45 3.42 -3.97
N GLY A 218 9.32 2.68 -3.30
CA GLY A 218 9.65 1.28 -3.64
C GLY A 218 11.06 1.12 -4.23
N ARG A 219 11.62 -0.08 -4.03
CA ARG A 219 12.98 -0.43 -4.50
C ARG A 219 13.09 -0.45 -6.03
N HIS A 220 12.09 -1.00 -6.71
CA HIS A 220 12.06 -1.07 -8.17
C HIS A 220 11.90 0.34 -8.76
N ALA A 221 10.94 1.11 -8.23
CA ALA A 221 10.76 2.51 -8.62
C ALA A 221 12.06 3.33 -8.48
N TRP A 222 12.84 3.10 -7.41
CA TRP A 222 14.14 3.74 -7.23
C TRP A 222 15.19 3.33 -8.27
N LYS A 223 15.29 2.03 -8.57
CA LYS A 223 16.19 1.51 -9.60
C LYS A 223 15.84 2.09 -10.98
N GLU A 224 14.55 2.19 -11.29
CA GLU A 224 14.06 2.77 -12.54
C GLU A 224 14.26 4.27 -12.62
N TYR A 225 13.99 4.99 -11.52
CA TYR A 225 14.22 6.42 -11.42
C TYR A 225 15.68 6.77 -11.70
N ILE A 226 16.64 6.09 -11.07
CA ILE A 226 18.08 6.33 -11.33
C ILE A 226 18.43 6.01 -12.79
N ARG A 227 17.96 4.87 -13.31
CA ARG A 227 18.23 4.50 -14.71
C ARG A 227 17.63 5.51 -15.69
N GLY A 228 16.43 6.01 -15.41
CA GLY A 228 15.74 7.03 -16.18
C GLY A 228 16.43 8.39 -16.09
N LEU A 229 17.01 8.71 -14.92
CA LEU A 229 17.84 9.89 -14.75
C LEU A 229 19.11 9.80 -15.59
N HIS A 230 19.85 8.68 -15.50
CA HIS A 230 21.06 8.48 -16.31
C HIS A 230 20.76 8.48 -17.80
N GLU A 231 19.73 7.77 -18.25
CA GLU A 231 19.32 7.75 -19.64
C GLU A 231 18.81 9.13 -20.10
N GLY A 232 18.08 9.83 -19.23
CA GLY A 232 17.52 11.14 -19.52
C GLY A 232 18.57 12.22 -19.69
N TRP A 233 19.75 12.11 -19.05
CA TRP A 233 20.86 13.07 -19.15
C TRP A 233 21.97 12.63 -20.11
N LEU A 234 22.33 11.35 -20.12
CA LEU A 234 23.43 10.81 -20.93
C LEU A 234 22.96 10.21 -22.25
N GLY A 235 21.68 9.89 -22.37
CA GLY A 235 21.10 9.31 -23.58
C GLY A 235 20.80 10.36 -24.65
N PRO A 236 20.51 9.89 -25.89
CA PRO A 236 20.10 10.77 -26.98
C PRO A 236 18.81 11.50 -26.66
N LEU A 237 18.62 12.68 -27.28
CA LEU A 237 17.39 13.46 -27.14
C LEU A 237 16.20 12.76 -27.80
N ASP A 238 16.43 12.05 -28.90
CA ASP A 238 15.38 11.29 -29.57
C ASP A 238 15.03 10.06 -28.72
N PRO A 239 13.75 9.88 -28.38
CA PRO A 239 13.32 8.69 -27.64
C PRO A 239 13.57 7.45 -28.50
N PRO A 240 14.02 6.32 -27.91
CA PRO A 240 14.09 5.07 -28.64
C PRO A 240 12.69 4.71 -29.20
N PRO A 241 12.63 4.07 -30.37
CA PRO A 241 11.35 3.70 -30.97
C PRO A 241 10.56 2.83 -29.99
N LYS A 242 9.29 3.23 -29.73
CA LYS A 242 8.38 2.45 -28.89
C LYS A 242 8.27 1.04 -29.50
N PRO A 243 8.40 -0.03 -28.70
CA PRO A 243 8.08 -1.37 -29.18
C PRO A 243 6.64 -1.33 -29.69
N GLU A 244 6.46 -1.61 -30.98
CA GLU A 244 5.14 -1.77 -31.55
C GLU A 244 4.49 -2.96 -30.84
N GLU A 245 3.46 -2.71 -30.03
CA GLU A 245 2.54 -3.76 -29.63
C GLU A 245 2.02 -4.41 -30.91
N ASP A 246 2.11 -5.74 -30.98
CA ASP A 246 1.75 -6.57 -32.12
C ASP A 246 0.54 -6.00 -32.88
N LYS A 247 0.81 -5.53 -34.11
CA LYS A 247 -0.23 -5.27 -35.09
C LYS A 247 -0.99 -6.58 -35.28
N ALA A 248 -2.18 -6.67 -34.68
CA ALA A 248 -3.18 -7.65 -35.08
C ALA A 248 -3.27 -7.63 -36.62
N PRO A 249 -3.14 -8.79 -37.30
CA PRO A 249 -3.02 -8.82 -38.74
C PRO A 249 -4.30 -8.27 -39.37
N LYS A 250 -4.15 -7.20 -40.15
CA LYS A 250 -5.14 -6.81 -41.16
C LYS A 250 -5.22 -7.95 -42.17
N PRO A 251 -6.41 -8.49 -42.51
CA PRO A 251 -6.52 -9.35 -43.67
C PRO A 251 -6.31 -8.50 -44.93
N ASP A 252 -5.31 -8.89 -45.71
CA ASP A 252 -5.03 -8.35 -47.04
C ASP A 252 -6.21 -8.61 -47.98
N ASP A 253 -6.73 -7.54 -48.58
CA ASP A 253 -7.44 -7.63 -49.86
C ASP A 253 -6.41 -7.76 -50.98
N THR A 254 -6.60 -8.73 -51.88
CA THR A 254 -6.66 -8.54 -53.35
C THR A 254 -6.66 -9.93 -54.03
N THR A 255 -7.70 -10.28 -54.79
CA THR A 255 -7.64 -10.57 -56.25
C THR A 255 -9.06 -10.79 -56.80
N ALA A 256 -9.25 -10.33 -58.04
CA ALA A 256 -10.48 -10.06 -58.76
C ALA A 256 -11.27 -11.26 -59.33
N ALA A 257 -12.56 -10.96 -59.61
CA ALA A 257 -13.41 -11.41 -60.72
C ALA A 257 -13.84 -12.89 -60.85
N ALA A 258 -15.15 -13.18 -60.70
CA ALA A 258 -16.08 -13.57 -61.79
C ALA A 258 -17.34 -14.34 -61.29
N THR A 259 -18.52 -13.81 -61.65
CA THR A 259 -19.79 -14.47 -62.06
C THR A 259 -20.54 -15.51 -61.19
N THR A 260 -21.75 -15.10 -60.76
CA THR A 260 -23.09 -15.75 -60.84
C THR A 260 -23.28 -17.21 -60.43
N ASP A 261 -24.05 -17.48 -59.37
CA ASP A 261 -25.50 -17.80 -59.41
C ASP A 261 -26.01 -18.34 -58.04
N GLY A 262 -27.28 -18.05 -57.71
CA GLY A 262 -28.11 -18.96 -56.90
C GLY A 262 -28.57 -18.53 -55.49
N GLU A 263 -29.76 -17.93 -55.43
CA GLU A 263 -30.88 -18.29 -54.52
C GLU A 263 -30.90 -17.83 -53.02
N THR A 264 -31.72 -16.80 -52.76
CA THR A 264 -32.41 -16.42 -51.49
C THR A 264 -33.44 -17.48 -51.00
N PRO A 265 -34.13 -17.36 -49.83
CA PRO A 265 -34.00 -16.44 -48.69
C PRO A 265 -34.16 -17.10 -47.28
N LYS A 266 -33.86 -16.36 -46.19
CA LYS A 266 -34.69 -16.33 -44.95
C LYS A 266 -34.28 -15.23 -43.96
N LYS A 267 -35.13 -14.19 -43.89
CA LYS A 267 -35.75 -13.52 -42.71
C LYS A 267 -34.90 -13.34 -41.45
N GLU A 268 -34.42 -12.12 -41.16
CA GLU A 268 -35.04 -11.08 -40.31
C GLU A 268 -35.37 -11.53 -38.87
N GLU A 269 -34.62 -11.01 -37.90
CA GLU A 269 -35.13 -10.58 -36.60
C GLU A 269 -34.20 -9.48 -36.02
N GLU A 270 -34.83 -8.39 -35.59
CA GLU A 270 -34.22 -7.11 -35.20
C GLU A 270 -34.53 -6.82 -33.73
N GLN A 271 -33.61 -6.08 -33.08
CA GLN A 271 -33.72 -5.28 -31.83
C GLN A 271 -33.36 -5.93 -30.47
N PRO A 272 -32.93 -5.15 -29.43
CA PRO A 272 -32.51 -3.72 -29.41
C PRO A 272 -31.16 -3.44 -28.69
N LYS A 273 -30.62 -2.23 -28.93
CA LYS A 273 -29.56 -1.56 -28.14
C LYS A 273 -30.03 -1.20 -26.72
N PRO A 274 -29.09 -1.12 -25.76
CA PRO A 274 -29.14 -0.09 -24.72
C PRO A 274 -27.93 0.85 -24.76
N GLU A 275 -28.26 2.13 -24.95
CA GLU A 275 -27.81 3.35 -24.27
C GLU A 275 -26.33 3.57 -23.87
N GLU A 276 -25.84 4.71 -24.36
CA GLU A 276 -24.59 5.39 -24.02
C GLU A 276 -24.59 5.86 -22.56
N GLU A 277 -23.73 5.27 -21.72
CA GLU A 277 -23.27 5.90 -20.48
C GLU A 277 -21.92 6.59 -20.71
N GLU A 278 -21.98 7.92 -20.74
CA GLU A 278 -20.99 8.91 -20.31
C GLU A 278 -19.54 8.41 -20.12
N LYS A 279 -18.73 8.64 -21.16
CA LYS A 279 -17.26 8.56 -21.09
C LYS A 279 -16.72 9.60 -20.11
N LYS A 280 -16.39 9.16 -18.89
CA LYS A 280 -15.45 9.86 -18.00
C LYS A 280 -14.15 10.10 -18.77
N PRO A 281 -13.50 11.28 -18.67
CA PRO A 281 -12.28 11.56 -19.41
C PRO A 281 -11.20 10.58 -18.98
N ALA A 282 -10.78 9.74 -19.93
CA ALA A 282 -9.63 8.85 -19.75
C ALA A 282 -8.40 9.73 -19.55
N ARG A 283 -7.71 9.53 -18.41
CA ARG A 283 -6.38 10.11 -18.16
C ARG A 283 -5.46 9.78 -19.35
N PRO A 284 -4.63 10.72 -19.83
CA PRO A 284 -3.75 10.46 -20.97
C PRO A 284 -2.90 9.20 -20.74
N PRO A 285 -2.67 8.39 -21.78
CA PRO A 285 -1.92 7.15 -21.66
C PRO A 285 -0.48 7.47 -21.23
N GLN A 286 -0.05 6.84 -20.13
CA GLN A 286 1.34 6.89 -19.68
C GLN A 286 2.24 6.16 -20.68
N PRO A 287 3.50 6.58 -20.84
CA PRO A 287 4.45 5.89 -21.71
C PRO A 287 4.69 4.47 -21.17
N ILE A 288 4.45 3.48 -22.03
CA ILE A 288 4.56 2.03 -21.77
C ILE A 288 6.06 1.64 -21.75
N PRO A 289 6.50 0.66 -20.96
CA PRO A 289 7.90 0.30 -20.89
C PRO A 289 8.32 -0.53 -22.07
N HIS A 290 9.64 -0.70 -22.22
CA HIS A 290 10.23 -1.26 -23.42
C HIS A 290 10.91 -2.62 -23.23
N ASN A 291 10.63 -3.39 -22.18
CA ASN A 291 11.31 -4.66 -21.97
C ASN A 291 10.38 -5.88 -22.10
N THR A 292 10.74 -6.80 -23.00
CA THR A 292 10.25 -8.18 -23.03
C THR A 292 11.08 -9.01 -22.04
N THR A 293 10.48 -10.03 -21.41
CA THR A 293 11.15 -10.91 -20.42
C THR A 293 12.07 -11.94 -21.06
N ALA A 294 12.77 -11.57 -22.13
CA ALA A 294 13.69 -12.43 -22.87
C ALA A 294 15.01 -11.69 -23.07
N ASP A 295 15.74 -11.49 -21.98
CA ASP A 295 17.20 -11.33 -21.91
C ASP A 295 17.66 -11.47 -20.44
#